data_AF-A0A8X6RZU6-F1
#
_entry.id   AF-A0A8X6RZU6-F1
#
_cell.length_a   1.000
_cell.length_b   1.000
_cell.length_c   1.000
_cell.angle_alpha   90.00
_cell.angle_beta   90.00
_cell.angle_gamma   90.00
#
_symmetry.space_group_name_H-M   'P 1'
#
loop_
_entity.id
_entity.type
_entity.pdbx_description
1 polymer ?
#
loop_
_entity_poly.entity_id
_entity_poly.type
_entity_poly.pdbx_seq_one_letter_code
_entity_poly.pdbx_strand_id
1 'polypeptide(L)' 'MDEILTTARDLELEVNEDDIEELIMGHEDELTTEELQEILNEEHQEAQRNVFPSEQEEDVRGPIPISAIKNLLKK' A
#
# COMPACT_ATOMS: atom_id res chain seq x y z
N MET A 1 18.17 8.16 22.13
CA MET A 1 18.74 8.11 23.50
C MET A 1 18.74 9.48 24.17
N ASP A 2 19.51 10.45 23.68
CA ASP A 2 19.67 11.77 24.34
C ASP A 2 18.37 12.53 24.59
N GLU A 3 17.43 12.49 23.65
CA GLU A 3 16.11 13.13 23.80
C GLU A 3 15.27 12.47 24.91
N ILE A 4 15.33 11.15 25.03
CA ILE A 4 14.63 10.38 26.07
C ILE A 4 15.21 10.71 27.44
N LEU A 5 16.54 10.74 27.57
CA LEU A 5 17.21 11.10 28.82
C LEU A 5 16.94 12.56 29.22
N THR A 6 16.92 13.47 28.25
CA THR A 6 16.58 14.88 28.49
C THR A 6 15.13 15.01 28.97
N THR A 7 14.19 14.34 28.30
CA THR A 7 12.77 14.34 28.68
C THR A 7 12.56 13.71 30.05
N ALA A 8 13.22 12.59 30.34
CA ALA A 8 13.15 11.94 31.64
C ALA A 8 13.66 12.86 32.76
N ARG A 9 14.76 13.58 32.52
CA ARG A 9 15.28 14.59 33.46
C ARG A 9 14.28 15.73 33.68
N ASP A 10 13.68 16.26 32.61
CA ASP A 10 12.70 17.35 32.69
C ASP A 10 11.44 16.94 33.45
N LEU A 11 11.11 15.64 33.43
CA LEU A 11 10.03 15.02 34.18
C LEU A 11 10.45 14.52 35.57
N GLU A 12 11.71 14.76 35.97
CA GLU A 12 12.30 14.29 37.24
C GLU A 12 12.16 12.78 37.46
N LEU A 13 12.21 12.00 36.38
CA LEU A 13 12.13 10.54 36.41
C LEU A 13 13.51 9.93 36.64
N GLU A 14 13.57 8.97 37.56
CA GLU A 14 14.72 8.07 37.67
C GLU A 14 14.61 7.02 36.57
N VAL A 15 15.64 6.94 35.73
CA VAL A 15 15.68 6.03 34.58
C VAL A 15 16.97 5.22 34.58
N ASN A 16 16.86 3.98 34.13
CA ASN A 16 17.99 3.10 33.85
C ASN A 16 18.29 3.15 32.34
N GLU A 17 19.54 3.41 31.98
CA GLU A 17 19.95 3.48 30.57
C GLU A 17 19.81 2.12 29.88
N ASP A 18 20.08 1.01 30.58
CA ASP A 18 19.94 -0.35 30.04
C ASP A 18 18.46 -0.65 29.68
N ASP A 19 17.53 -0.23 30.54
CA ASP A 19 16.09 -0.43 30.31
C ASP A 19 15.60 0.41 29.12
N ILE A 20 16.15 1.62 28.94
CA ILE A 20 15.82 2.47 27.78
C ILE A 20 16.36 1.83 26.50
N GLU A 21 17.58 1.27 26.52
CA GLU A 21 18.15 0.60 25.36
C GLU A 21 17.35 -0.63 24.95
N GLU A 22 16.92 -1.46 25.91
CA GLU A 22 16.02 -2.60 25.65
C GLU A 22 14.70 -2.16 25.00
N LEU A 23 14.10 -1.07 25.50
CA LEU A 23 12.86 -0.52 24.94
C LEU A 23 13.04 0.02 23.52
N ILE A 24 14.16 0.69 23.23
CA ILE A 24 14.46 1.19 21.87
C ILE A 24 14.64 0.01 20.92
N MET A 25 15.43 -0.99 21.31
CA MET A 25 15.66 -2.18 20.49
C MET A 25 14.36 -2.95 20.23
N GLY A 26 13.49 -3.07 21.23
CA GLY A 26 12.18 -3.70 21.06
C GLY A 26 11.28 -2.97 20.06
N HIS A 27 11.36 -1.64 20.02
CA HIS A 27 10.59 -0.80 19.11
C HIS A 27 11.16 -0.72 17.69
N GLU A 28 12.45 -1.01 17.48
CA GLU A 28 13.10 -0.89 16.17
C GLU A 28 12.49 -1.82 15.12
N ASP A 29 11.96 -2.96 15.54
CA ASP A 29 11.29 -3.94 14.67
C ASP A 29 9.77 -3.68 14.54
N GLU A 30 9.21 -2.69 15.25
CA GLU A 30 7.78 -2.38 15.19
C GLU A 30 7.45 -1.46 14.01
N LEU A 31 6.39 -1.80 13.27
CA LEU A 31 5.87 -0.93 12.21
C LEU A 31 5.11 0.24 12.81
N THR A 32 5.36 1.43 12.28
CA THR A 32 4.57 2.63 12.56
C THR A 32 3.16 2.50 11.97
N THR A 33 2.23 3.34 12.45
CA THR A 33 0.86 3.35 11.93
C THR A 33 0.84 3.78 10.46
N GLU A 34 1.73 4.68 10.07
CA GLU A 34 1.93 5.13 8.70
C GLU A 34 2.40 4.00 7.78
N GLU A 35 3.39 3.20 8.21
CA GLU A 35 3.87 2.05 7.44
C GLU A 35 2.78 0.97 7.31
N LEU A 36 2.04 0.69 8.38
CA LEU A 36 0.88 -0.22 8.31
C LEU A 36 -0.19 0.28 7.33
N GLN A 37 -0.43 1.60 7.30
CA GLN A 37 -1.40 2.20 6.39
C GLN A 37 -0.91 2.15 4.94
N GLU A 38 0.39 2.30 4.69
CA GLU A 38 1.01 2.13 3.37
C GLU A 38 0.85 0.68 2.89
N ILE A 39 1.19 -0.31 3.71
CA ILE A 39 1.03 -1.74 3.39
C ILE A 39 -0.44 -2.07 3.07
N LEU A 40 -1.39 -1.56 3.87
CA LEU A 40 -2.82 -1.75 3.61
C LEU A 40 -3.23 -1.16 2.25
N ASN A 41 -2.72 0.03 1.92
CA ASN A 41 -3.03 0.68 0.65
C ASN A 41 -2.42 -0.07 -0.54
N GLU A 42 -1.19 -0.59 -0.41
CA GLU A 42 -0.55 -1.43 -1.42
C GLU A 42 -1.35 -2.72 -1.66
N GLU A 43 -1.73 -3.43 -0.59
CA GLU A 43 -2.55 -4.63 -0.68
C GLU A 43 -3.88 -4.35 -1.38
N HIS A 44 -4.54 -3.24 -1.03
CA HIS A 44 -5.80 -2.84 -1.66
C HIS A 44 -5.63 -2.52 -3.16
N GLN A 45 -4.52 -1.89 -3.56
CA GLN A 45 -4.21 -1.61 -4.96
C GLN A 45 -3.91 -2.90 -5.74
N GLU A 46 -3.14 -3.82 -5.15
CA GLU A 46 -2.83 -5.11 -5.75
C GLU A 46 -4.09 -5.97 -5.90
N ALA A 47 -4.95 -6.03 -4.88
CA ALA A 47 -6.24 -6.70 -4.94
C ALA A 47 -7.14 -6.11 -6.03
N GLN A 48 -7.21 -4.78 -6.15
CA GLN A 48 -7.96 -4.13 -7.23
C GLN A 48 -7.40 -4.44 -8.62
N ARG A 49 -6.07 -4.48 -8.78
CA ARG A 49 -5.41 -4.87 -10.03
C ARG A 49 -5.65 -6.33 -10.39
N ASN A 50 -5.78 -7.21 -9.40
CA ASN A 50 -6.04 -8.64 -9.60
C ASN A 50 -7.53 -8.94 -9.88
N VAL A 51 -8.46 -8.13 -9.35
CA VAL A 51 -9.91 -8.25 -9.59
C VAL A 51 -10.32 -7.60 -10.91
N PHE A 52 -9.68 -6.49 -11.27
CA PHE A 52 -9.79 -5.86 -12.58
C PHE A 52 -8.42 -5.94 -13.27
N PRO A 53 -8.02 -7.13 -13.78
CA PRO A 53 -6.90 -7.17 -14.70
C PRO A 53 -7.27 -6.20 -15.82
N SER A 54 -6.50 -5.13 -16.00
CA SER A 54 -6.88 -4.06 -16.92
C SER A 54 -7.26 -4.68 -18.26
N GLU A 55 -8.54 -4.65 -18.60
CA GLU A 55 -9.03 -4.83 -19.96
C GLU A 55 -8.63 -3.56 -20.72
N GLN A 56 -7.33 -3.39 -20.92
CA GLN A 56 -6.80 -2.69 -22.09
C GLN A 56 -6.61 -3.74 -23.19
N GLU A 57 -7.64 -4.56 -23.43
CA GLU A 57 -7.98 -4.87 -24.80
C GLU A 57 -8.66 -3.60 -25.33
N GLU A 58 -7.86 -2.71 -25.92
CA GLU A 58 -8.44 -1.81 -26.92
C GLU A 58 -9.13 -2.71 -27.95
N ASP A 59 -10.45 -2.72 -27.89
CA ASP A 59 -11.32 -3.30 -28.88
C ASP A 59 -11.03 -2.62 -30.22
N VAL A 60 -10.06 -3.15 -30.98
CA VAL A 60 -9.80 -2.79 -32.38
C VAL A 60 -10.90 -3.32 -33.30
N ARG A 61 -12.12 -3.52 -32.79
CA ARG A 61 -13.32 -3.74 -33.61
C ARG A 61 -14.31 -2.63 -33.33
N GLY A 62 -14.00 -1.46 -33.90
CA GLY A 62 -15.04 -0.50 -34.24
C GLY A 62 -16.23 -1.20 -34.92
N PRO A 63 -17.45 -0.69 -34.74
CA PRO A 63 -18.67 -1.39 -35.13
C PRO A 63 -18.57 -1.90 -36.56
N ILE A 64 -18.78 -3.21 -36.75
CA ILE A 64 -18.72 -3.85 -38.07
C ILE A 64 -19.62 -3.05 -39.02
N PRO A 65 -19.09 -2.53 -40.14
CA PRO A 65 -19.88 -1.77 -41.08
C PRO A 65 -21.09 -2.59 -41.53
N ILE A 66 -22.29 -2.02 -41.48
CA ILE A 66 -23.54 -2.68 -41.90
C ILE A 66 -23.44 -3.23 -43.34
N SER A 67 -22.57 -2.66 -44.17
CA SER A 67 -22.24 -3.15 -45.51
C SER A 67 -21.63 -4.56 -45.51
N ALA A 68 -20.83 -4.92 -44.51
CA ALA A 68 -20.24 -6.25 -44.37
C ALA A 68 -21.29 -7.31 -44.00
N ILE A 69 -22.30 -6.94 -43.19
CA ILE A 69 -23.41 -7.82 -42.80
C ILE A 69 -24.31 -8.12 -44.02
N LYS A 70 -24.56 -7.13 -44.88
CA LYS A 70 -25.39 -7.32 -46.10
C LYS A 70 -24.80 -8.34 -47.07
N ASN A 71 -23.49 -8.54 -47.08
CA ASN A 71 -22.84 -9.52 -47.96
C ASN A 71 -22.97 -10.96 -47.44
N LEU A 72 -23.18 -11.15 -46.14
CA LEU A 72 -23.40 -12.48 -45.53
C LEU A 72 -24.83 -12.99 -45.72
N LEU A 73 -25.80 -12.07 -45.85
CA LEU A 73 -27.22 -12.39 -46.03
C LEU A 73 -27.62 -12.66 -47.48
N LYS A 74 -26.70 -12.51 -48.43
CA LYS A 74 -26.90 -12.95 -49.82
C LYS A 74 -26.41 -14.37 -49.97
N LYS A 75 -27.24 -15.33 -49.57
CA LYS A 75 -27.11 -16.73 -49.97
C LYS A 75 -28.48 -17.30 -50.31
#